data_AF-A0A392R332-F1
#
_entry.id   AF-A0A392R332-F1
#
_cell.length_a   1.000
_cell.length_b   1.000
_cell.length_c   1.000
_cell.angle_alpha   90.00
_cell.angle_beta   90.00
_cell.angle_gamma   90.00
#
_symmetry.space_group_name_H-M   'P 1'
#
loop_
_entity.id
_entity.type
_entity.pdbx_description
1 polymer ?
#
loop_
_entity_poly.entity_id
_entity_poly.type
_entity_poly.pdbx_seq_one_letter_code
_entity_poly.pdbx_strand_id
1 'polypeptide(L)'
;MMEEEAKRRLKTAELQAKKSKLKLWTNYVPPPTNSKAIHDQNFTGKVVEVVSGDCIIVADDSIPYGSPLAERRVNLSSIRCPKIGNPRRDEKPAPYAREAKEFLRTRLIGRQ
;
A
#
# COMPACT_ATOMS: atom_id res chain seq x y z
N MET A 1 10.50 24.76 -13.18
CA MET A 1 9.96 23.40 -12.93
C MET A 1 10.19 22.56 -14.18
N MET A 2 10.68 21.33 -14.06
CA MET A 2 10.82 20.44 -15.22
C MET A 2 9.45 20.20 -15.85
N GLU A 3 9.36 20.34 -17.17
CA GLU A 3 8.14 20.17 -17.97
C GLU A 3 7.60 18.74 -17.82
N GLU A 4 6.28 18.58 -17.67
CA GLU A 4 5.66 17.28 -17.34
C GLU A 4 5.94 16.20 -18.39
N GLU A 5 6.07 16.60 -19.65
CA GLU A 5 6.44 15.70 -20.74
C GLU A 5 7.88 15.17 -20.61
N ALA A 6 8.82 16.03 -20.25
CA ALA A 6 10.21 15.62 -19.99
C ALA A 6 10.28 14.61 -18.84
N LYS A 7 9.55 14.85 -17.74
CA LYS A 7 9.45 13.90 -16.63
C LYS A 7 8.91 12.54 -17.06
N ARG A 8 7.86 12.52 -17.87
CA ARG A 8 7.27 11.27 -18.40
C ARG A 8 8.27 10.50 -19.25
N ARG A 9 8.96 11.19 -20.17
CA ARG A 9 9.93 10.57 -21.08
C ARG A 9 11.11 9.95 -20.31
N LEU A 10 11.62 10.65 -19.30
CA LEU A 10 12.68 10.12 -18.42
C LEU A 10 12.23 8.88 -17.64
N LYS A 11 11.02 8.88 -17.09
CA LYS A 11 10.45 7.70 -16.41
C LYS A 11 10.33 6.49 -17.34
N THR A 12 9.89 6.70 -18.58
CA THR A 12 9.77 5.61 -19.56
C THR A 12 11.15 5.04 -19.93
N ALA A 13 12.14 5.90 -20.16
CA ALA A 13 13.51 5.48 -20.47
C ALA A 13 14.15 4.70 -19.30
N GLU A 14 13.94 5.16 -18.07
CA GLU A 14 14.39 4.45 -16.86
C GLU A 14 13.74 3.07 -16.73
N LEU A 15 12.43 2.97 -16.94
CA LEU A 15 11.69 1.71 -16.91
C LEU A 15 12.24 0.72 -17.94
N GLN A 16 12.49 1.18 -19.16
CA GLN A 16 13.07 0.36 -20.22
C GLN A 16 14.46 -0.14 -19.84
N ALA A 17 15.33 0.75 -19.33
CA ALA A 17 16.68 0.40 -18.93
C ALA A 17 16.72 -0.62 -17.78
N LYS A 18 15.80 -0.50 -16.80
CA LYS A 18 15.60 -1.49 -15.73
C LYS A 18 15.14 -2.84 -16.28
N LYS A 19 14.18 -2.85 -17.20
CA LYS A 19 13.64 -4.07 -17.82
C LYS A 19 14.70 -4.84 -18.59
N SER A 20 15.53 -4.12 -19.36
CA SER A 20 16.61 -4.71 -20.16
C SER A 20 17.95 -4.79 -19.42
N LYS A 21 17.99 -4.48 -18.11
CA LYS A 21 19.18 -4.56 -17.25
C LYS A 21 20.43 -3.90 -17.84
N LEU A 22 20.29 -2.67 -18.34
CA LEU A 22 21.39 -1.94 -19.01
C LEU A 22 22.27 -1.18 -18.02
N LYS A 23 23.58 -1.16 -18.26
CA LYS A 23 24.58 -0.34 -17.52
C LYS A 23 24.45 -0.50 -16.00
N LEU A 24 24.00 0.56 -15.32
CA LEU A 24 23.77 0.58 -13.87
C LEU A 24 22.77 -0.50 -13.42
N TRP A 25 21.89 -0.95 -14.32
CA TRP A 25 20.82 -1.90 -14.03
C TRP A 25 21.18 -3.37 -14.32
N THR A 26 22.44 -3.70 -14.64
CA THR A 26 22.88 -5.08 -14.95
C THR A 26 22.49 -6.09 -13.89
N ASN A 27 22.61 -5.70 -12.62
CA ASN A 27 22.25 -6.52 -11.46
C ASN A 27 20.95 -6.04 -10.79
N TYR A 28 20.09 -5.33 -11.51
CA TYR A 28 18.84 -4.85 -10.95
C TYR A 28 17.91 -6.01 -10.59
N VAL A 29 17.57 -6.08 -9.31
CA VAL A 29 16.51 -6.93 -8.77
C VAL A 29 15.38 -6.01 -8.34
N PRO A 30 14.17 -6.14 -8.92
CA PRO A 30 13.04 -5.34 -8.47
C PRO A 30 12.73 -5.68 -7.01
N PRO A 31 12.40 -4.67 -6.18
CA PRO A 31 11.98 -4.93 -4.81
C PRO A 31 10.74 -5.85 -4.82
N PRO A 32 10.63 -6.77 -3.86
CA PRO A 32 9.44 -7.61 -3.75
C PRO A 32 8.22 -6.72 -3.53
N THR A 33 7.23 -6.83 -4.41
CA THR A 33 5.98 -6.09 -4.33
C THR A 33 4.84 -7.02 -3.94
N ASN A 34 3.96 -6.59 -3.03
CA ASN A 34 2.74 -7.31 -2.61
C ASN A 34 1.63 -7.33 -3.69
N SER A 35 2.02 -7.38 -4.97
CA SER A 35 1.13 -7.26 -6.13
C SER A 35 0.59 -8.59 -6.65
N LYS A 36 0.90 -9.72 -5.99
CA LYS A 36 0.30 -11.00 -6.32
C LYS A 36 -1.15 -11.01 -5.82
N ALA A 37 -2.08 -11.38 -6.70
CA ALA A 37 -3.46 -11.58 -6.32
C ALA A 37 -3.53 -12.66 -5.23
N ILE A 38 -4.22 -12.36 -4.14
CA ILE A 38 -4.45 -13.32 -3.06
C ILE A 38 -5.48 -14.34 -3.59
N HIS A 39 -5.06 -15.60 -3.69
CA HIS A 39 -5.92 -16.70 -4.14
C HIS A 39 -6.66 -17.37 -2.98
N ASP A 40 -6.13 -17.27 -1.76
CA ASP A 40 -6.76 -17.81 -0.55
C ASP A 40 -7.89 -16.89 -0.09
N GLN A 41 -9.13 -17.40 -0.19
CA GLN A 41 -10.32 -16.61 0.17
C GLN A 41 -10.38 -16.26 1.66
N ASN A 42 -9.76 -17.08 2.53
CA ASN A 42 -9.73 -16.89 3.97
C ASN A 42 -8.30 -17.00 4.49
N PHE A 43 -7.93 -16.14 5.44
CA PHE A 43 -6.66 -16.19 6.15
C PHE A 43 -6.83 -15.65 7.57
N THR A 44 -5.93 -16.02 8.48
CA THR A 44 -5.86 -15.45 9.83
C THR A 44 -4.64 -14.56 9.93
N GLY A 45 -4.73 -13.52 10.75
CA GLY A 45 -3.60 -12.62 10.94
C GLY A 45 -3.91 -11.49 11.90
N LYS A 46 -2.86 -10.82 12.32
CA LYS A 46 -2.93 -9.70 13.27
C LYS A 46 -2.99 -8.37 12.54
N VAL A 47 -3.88 -7.47 12.93
CA VAL A 47 -3.94 -6.11 12.39
C VAL A 47 -2.74 -5.30 12.88
N VAL A 48 -1.88 -4.85 11.97
CA VAL A 48 -0.64 -4.11 12.27
C VAL A 48 -0.74 -2.62 11.95
N GLU A 49 -1.58 -2.24 10.99
CA GLU A 49 -1.81 -0.83 10.64
C GLU A 49 -3.27 -0.58 10.26
N VAL A 50 -3.78 0.61 10.61
CA VAL A 50 -5.05 1.12 10.09
C VAL A 50 -4.75 2.29 9.16
N VAL A 51 -5.05 2.11 7.87
CA VAL A 51 -4.76 3.11 6.83
C VAL A 51 -5.87 4.16 6.78
N SER A 52 -7.13 3.71 6.69
CA SER A 52 -8.36 4.51 6.66
C SER A 52 -9.50 3.78 7.37
N GLY A 53 -10.68 4.39 7.47
CA GLY A 53 -11.87 3.78 8.10
C GLY A 53 -12.42 2.53 7.40
N ASP A 54 -11.87 2.16 6.24
CA ASP A 54 -12.27 0.99 5.44
C ASP A 54 -11.06 0.15 4.98
N CYS A 55 -9.84 0.52 5.38
CA CYS A 55 -8.61 -0.12 4.90
C CYS A 55 -7.65 -0.38 6.05
N ILE A 56 -7.27 -1.64 6.22
CA ILE A 56 -6.34 -2.11 7.25
C ILE A 56 -5.21 -2.93 6.63
N ILE A 57 -4.11 -3.09 7.36
CA ILE A 57 -3.02 -4.00 7.02
C ILE A 57 -2.97 -5.10 8.07
N VAL A 58 -3.00 -6.35 7.60
CA VAL A 58 -3.01 -7.55 8.41
C VAL A 58 -1.72 -8.32 8.14
N ALA A 59 -0.98 -8.63 9.19
CA ALA A 59 0.15 -9.54 9.13
C ALA A 59 -0.40 -10.98 9.15
N ASP A 60 -0.22 -11.68 8.04
CA ASP A 60 -0.61 -13.07 7.83
C ASP A 60 0.23 -14.03 8.68
N ASP A 61 -0.43 -14.85 9.49
CA ASP A 61 0.24 -15.80 10.39
C ASP A 61 0.97 -16.93 9.64
N SER A 62 0.57 -17.21 8.39
CA SER A 62 1.20 -18.25 7.57
C SER A 62 2.59 -17.85 7.07
N ILE A 63 2.97 -16.58 7.19
CA ILE A 63 4.23 -16.03 6.69
C ILE A 63 5.07 -15.52 7.88
N PRO A 64 6.39 -15.80 7.91
CA PRO A 64 7.25 -15.32 8.99
C PRO A 64 7.18 -13.79 9.19
N TYR A 65 7.10 -13.38 10.45
CA TYR A 65 7.12 -11.98 10.86
C TYR A 65 8.36 -11.25 10.32
N GLY A 66 8.15 -10.03 9.82
CA GLY A 66 9.21 -9.22 9.19
C GLY A 66 9.42 -9.50 7.70
N SER A 67 8.74 -10.49 7.13
CA SER A 67 8.66 -10.64 5.67
C SER A 67 7.74 -9.56 5.10
N PRO A 68 8.15 -8.79 4.07
CA PRO A 68 7.26 -7.84 3.38
C PRO A 68 5.99 -8.51 2.82
N LEU A 69 6.07 -9.82 2.52
CA LEU A 69 4.96 -10.62 2.01
C LEU A 69 3.92 -10.96 3.08
N ALA A 70 4.27 -10.85 4.36
CA ALA A 70 3.34 -11.11 5.46
C ALA A 70 2.27 -10.01 5.56
N GLU A 71 2.55 -8.80 5.09
CA GLU A 71 1.63 -7.67 5.20
C GLU A 71 0.61 -7.64 4.05
N ARG A 72 -0.63 -8.01 4.37
CA ARG A 72 -1.77 -7.98 3.45
C ARG A 72 -2.60 -6.72 3.69
N ARG A 73 -2.77 -5.92 2.63
CA ARG A 73 -3.69 -4.78 2.65
C ARG A 73 -5.11 -5.28 2.37
N VAL A 74 -6.02 -5.05 3.31
CA VAL A 74 -7.42 -5.48 3.24
C VAL A 74 -8.33 -4.27 3.22
N ASN A 75 -9.30 -4.29 2.31
CA ASN A 75 -10.37 -3.31 2.25
C ASN A 75 -11.68 -3.97 2.69
N LEU A 76 -12.46 -3.28 3.51
CA LEU A 76 -13.79 -3.72 3.91
C LEU A 76 -14.71 -3.69 2.68
N SER A 77 -15.33 -4.82 2.39
CA SER A 77 -16.19 -4.98 1.21
C SER A 77 -17.46 -4.16 1.34
N SER A 78 -17.98 -3.70 0.19
CA SER A 78 -19.27 -3.00 0.07
C SER A 78 -19.40 -1.67 0.82
N ILE A 79 -18.34 -1.17 1.46
CA ILE A 79 -18.33 0.13 2.13
C ILE A 79 -17.20 1.00 1.59
N ARG A 80 -17.33 2.32 1.80
CA ARG A 80 -16.32 3.32 1.47
C ARG A 80 -16.27 4.34 2.59
N CYS A 81 -15.09 4.60 3.13
CA CYS A 81 -14.93 5.61 4.17
C CYS A 81 -14.50 6.98 3.62
N PRO A 82 -14.78 8.07 4.35
CA PRO A 82 -14.30 9.40 4.00
C PRO A 82 -12.78 9.41 3.86
N LYS A 83 -12.27 10.11 2.83
CA LYS A 83 -10.85 10.14 2.51
C LYS A 83 -10.07 10.93 3.56
N ILE A 84 -8.94 10.38 4.01
CA ILE A 84 -8.05 11.04 5.00
C ILE A 84 -7.31 12.26 4.42
N GLY A 85 -7.36 12.47 3.10
CA GLY A 85 -6.64 13.53 2.41
C GLY A 85 -5.18 13.17 2.13
N ASN A 86 -4.47 14.07 1.47
CA ASN A 86 -3.05 13.93 1.14
C ASN A 86 -2.33 15.27 1.37
N PRO A 87 -1.54 15.40 2.45
CA PRO A 87 -0.81 16.62 2.75
C PRO A 87 0.14 17.08 1.62
N ARG A 88 0.69 16.14 0.83
CA ARG A 88 1.58 16.47 -0.30
C ARG A 88 0.86 17.14 -1.47
N ARG A 89 -0.47 17.04 -1.51
CA ARG A 89 -1.34 17.64 -2.53
C ARG A 89 -2.24 18.73 -1.96
N ASP A 90 -1.99 19.16 -0.72
CA ASP A 90 -2.85 20.07 0.04
C ASP A 90 -4.33 19.63 0.12
N GLU A 91 -4.55 18.31 0.05
CA GLU A 91 -5.89 17.72 0.16
C GLU A 91 -6.22 17.50 1.63
N LYS A 92 -7.16 18.29 2.15
CA LYS A 92 -7.65 18.16 3.53
C LYS A 92 -8.44 16.86 3.74
N PRO A 93 -8.44 16.29 4.96
CA PRO A 93 -9.32 15.18 5.29
C PRO A 93 -10.79 15.55 5.08
N ALA A 94 -11.57 14.64 4.53
CA ALA A 94 -13.02 14.78 4.45
C ALA A 94 -13.64 14.74 5.87
N PRO A 95 -14.86 15.29 6.07
CA PRO A 95 -15.57 15.17 7.34
C PRO A 95 -15.63 13.70 7.80
N TYR A 96 -15.43 13.47 9.10
CA TYR A 96 -15.43 12.16 9.74
C TYR A 96 -14.31 11.18 9.33
N ALA A 97 -13.36 11.58 8.47
CA ALA A 97 -12.29 10.68 8.02
C ALA A 97 -11.36 10.24 9.15
N ARG A 98 -11.06 11.14 10.10
CA ARG A 98 -10.17 10.85 11.23
C ARG A 98 -10.89 9.98 12.26
N GLU A 99 -12.15 10.27 12.50
CA GLU A 99 -13.04 9.59 13.43
C GLU A 99 -13.28 8.15 12.97
N ALA A 100 -13.56 7.93 11.68
CA ALA A 100 -13.72 6.59 11.11
C ALA A 100 -12.43 5.76 11.22
N LYS A 101 -11.27 6.38 10.96
CA LYS A 101 -9.96 5.72 11.15
C LYS A 101 -9.73 5.35 12.61
N GLU A 102 -10.02 6.27 13.53
CA GLU A 102 -9.81 6.08 14.96
C GLU A 102 -10.76 5.02 15.56
N PHE A 103 -11.99 4.96 15.06
CA PHE A 103 -12.95 3.92 15.42
C PHE A 103 -12.44 2.51 15.10
N LEU A 104 -11.84 2.31 13.93
CA LEU A 104 -11.19 1.04 13.60
C LEU A 104 -9.94 0.80 14.43
N ARG A 105 -9.09 1.84 14.61
CA ARG A 105 -7.84 1.73 15.37
C ARG A 105 -8.08 1.23 16.78
N THR A 106 -9.03 1.82 17.51
CA THR A 106 -9.32 1.44 18.91
C THR A 106 -9.84 0.00 19.06
N ARG A 107 -10.46 -0.57 18.03
CA ARG A 107 -11.06 -1.90 18.07
C ARG A 107 -10.18 -3.00 17.50
N LEU A 108 -9.46 -2.71 16.41
CA LEU A 108 -8.81 -3.73 15.60
C LEU A 108 -7.30 -3.77 15.77
N ILE A 109 -6.64 -2.65 16.09
CA ILE A 109 -5.17 -2.63 16.12
C ILE A 109 -4.63 -3.67 17.12
N GLY A 110 -3.68 -4.48 16.67
CA GLY A 110 -3.07 -5.53 17.47
C GLY A 110 -3.99 -6.72 17.81
N ARG A 111 -5.21 -6.77 17.26
CA ARG A 111 -6.11 -7.93 17.36
C ARG A 111 -5.89 -8.91 16.21
N GLN A 112 -6.26 -10.17 16.46
CA GLN A 112 -6.33 -11.25 15.49
C GLN A 112 -7.80 -11.53 15.17
#